data_AF-Q9SHS4-F1
#
_entry.id   AF-Q9SHS4-F1
#
_cell.length_a   1.000
_cell.length_b   1.000
_cell.length_c   1.000
_cell.angle_alpha   90.00
_cell.angle_beta   90.00
_cell.angle_gamma   90.00
#
_symmetry.space_group_name_H-M   'P 1'
#
loop_
_entity.id
_entity.type
_entity.pdbx_description
1 polymer ?
#
loop_
_entity_poly.entity_id
_entity_poly.type
_entity_poly.pdbx_seq_one_letter_code
_entity_poly.pdbx_strand_id
1 'polypeptide(L)'
;MKDMVSTISTSRECPKWIIDSHIWKAMCEYWDTEEAIARSKIYSKARLSDRNGLGPHIHLSGPKSYQNIKHELEKELGRRVTVGEVFIKTHTKPDGTYVDKKAEQIVKNYEKKLQEKLSEMEAETSNVSDGESRPRELTIEDHTVIFLEVTETDTRGNYYGVGSLKDNLPDIVTGKGKHADSTSFVSLQEQLKEAQQKIEEQAAHNARREEEQVRAVAKQKDKLEHLALVEKYLRQTDPAFLNFMATQSSEATITDPI
;
A
#
# COMPACT_ATOMS: atom_id res chain seq x y z
N MET A 1 -26.66 25.45 4.59
CA MET A 1 -27.64 25.98 3.60
C MET A 1 -28.51 24.90 2.96
N LYS A 2 -28.27 23.60 3.20
CA LYS A 2 -29.19 22.53 2.78
C LYS A 2 -30.51 22.67 3.55
N ASP A 3 -31.61 22.38 2.86
CA ASP A 3 -32.99 22.40 3.38
C ASP A 3 -33.62 23.76 3.72
N MET A 4 -32.89 24.88 3.62
CA MET A 4 -33.43 26.22 3.94
C MET A 4 -34.76 26.54 3.24
N VAL A 5 -34.84 26.29 1.92
CA VAL A 5 -36.04 26.60 1.13
C VAL A 5 -37.14 25.54 1.33
N SER A 6 -36.78 24.28 1.55
CA SER A 6 -37.74 23.20 1.81
C SER A 6 -38.40 23.36 3.18
N THR A 7 -37.62 23.75 4.20
CA THR A 7 -38.11 23.98 5.56
C THR A 7 -39.10 25.13 5.60
N ILE A 8 -38.81 26.26 4.96
CA ILE A 8 -39.76 27.40 4.89
C ILE A 8 -40.96 27.10 4.01
N SER A 9 -40.80 26.29 2.94
CA SER A 9 -41.93 25.82 2.12
C SER A 9 -42.88 24.93 2.93
N THR A 10 -42.34 24.13 3.86
CA THR A 10 -43.14 23.26 4.72
C THR A 10 -43.79 24.02 5.88
N SER A 11 -43.02 24.86 6.58
CA SER A 11 -43.48 25.63 7.75
C SER A 11 -44.33 26.84 7.40
N ARG A 12 -44.20 27.37 6.18
CA ARG A 12 -44.84 28.62 5.72
C ARG A 12 -44.49 29.84 6.58
N GLU A 13 -43.36 29.79 7.27
CA GLU A 13 -42.81 30.92 8.01
C GLU A 13 -41.85 31.72 7.12
N CYS A 14 -42.12 33.02 6.95
CA CYS A 14 -41.26 33.89 6.16
C CYS A 14 -39.92 34.12 6.87
N PRO A 15 -38.78 33.76 6.26
CA PRO A 15 -37.48 33.93 6.89
C PRO A 15 -36.96 35.38 6.73
N LYS A 16 -36.17 35.84 7.72
CA LYS A 16 -35.62 37.21 7.78
C LYS A 16 -34.75 37.63 6.57
N TRP A 17 -34.21 36.67 5.81
CA TRP A 17 -33.39 36.93 4.63
C TRP A 17 -34.21 37.14 3.35
N ILE A 18 -35.52 36.86 3.36
CA ILE A 18 -36.44 37.31 2.31
C ILE A 18 -36.99 38.66 2.75
N ILE A 19 -36.35 39.73 2.26
CA ILE A 19 -36.65 41.11 2.65
C ILE A 19 -37.96 41.58 2.02
N ASP A 20 -38.28 41.11 0.80
CA ASP A 20 -39.46 41.52 0.05
C ASP A 20 -40.65 40.57 0.31
N SER A 21 -41.70 41.11 0.90
CA SER A 21 -42.96 40.37 1.14
C SER A 21 -43.65 39.91 -0.13
N HIS A 22 -43.47 40.60 -1.27
CA HIS A 22 -44.05 40.20 -2.54
C HIS A 22 -43.38 38.92 -3.08
N ILE A 23 -42.05 38.83 -2.93
CA ILE A 23 -41.29 37.62 -3.28
C ILE A 23 -41.77 36.44 -2.43
N TRP A 24 -41.93 36.62 -1.11
CA TRP A 24 -42.44 35.56 -0.24
C TRP A 24 -43.84 35.08 -0.64
N LYS A 25 -44.73 36.03 -0.95
CA LYS A 25 -46.09 35.72 -1.41
C LYS A 25 -46.07 34.93 -2.72
N ALA A 26 -45.29 35.38 -3.71
CA ALA A 26 -45.14 34.70 -4.99
C ALA A 26 -44.56 33.28 -4.84
N MET A 27 -43.61 33.07 -3.92
CA MET A 27 -43.09 31.73 -3.61
C MET A 27 -44.17 30.82 -3.00
N CYS A 28 -44.97 31.33 -2.07
CA CYS A 28 -46.08 30.58 -1.48
C CYS A 28 -47.12 30.19 -2.54
N GLU A 29 -47.54 31.16 -3.38
CA GLU A 29 -48.48 30.93 -4.48
C GLU A 29 -47.96 29.86 -5.45
N TYR A 30 -46.67 29.92 -5.80
CA TYR A 30 -46.03 28.89 -6.64
C TYR A 30 -46.06 27.51 -5.99
N TRP A 31 -45.72 27.38 -4.70
CA TRP A 31 -45.74 26.10 -4.01
C TRP A 31 -47.13 25.49 -3.88
N ASP A 32 -48.18 26.32 -3.90
CA ASP A 32 -49.58 25.88 -3.85
C ASP A 32 -50.14 25.48 -5.22
N THR A 33 -49.40 25.74 -6.31
CA THR A 33 -49.79 25.26 -7.64
C THR A 33 -49.83 23.74 -7.68
N GLU A 34 -50.83 23.19 -8.37
CA GLU A 34 -50.99 21.74 -8.54
C GLU A 34 -49.75 21.10 -9.16
N GLU A 35 -49.09 21.80 -10.10
CA GLU A 35 -47.87 21.34 -10.72
C GLU A 35 -46.71 21.21 -9.74
N ALA A 36 -46.51 22.19 -8.84
CA ALA A 36 -45.45 22.15 -7.84
C ALA A 36 -45.71 21.01 -6.83
N ILE A 37 -46.95 20.86 -6.39
CA ILE A 37 -47.38 19.78 -5.49
C ILE A 37 -47.19 18.42 -6.17
N ALA A 38 -47.63 18.26 -7.41
CA ALA A 38 -47.49 17.01 -8.17
C ALA A 38 -46.02 16.63 -8.37
N ARG A 39 -45.17 17.58 -8.79
CA ARG A 39 -43.72 17.39 -8.88
C ARG A 39 -43.15 16.94 -7.54
N SER A 40 -43.47 17.64 -6.45
CA SER A 40 -43.00 17.29 -5.10
C SER A 40 -43.38 15.86 -4.70
N LYS A 41 -44.64 15.46 -4.94
CA LYS A 41 -45.12 14.10 -4.67
C LYS A 41 -44.38 13.05 -5.51
N ILE A 42 -44.15 13.31 -6.80
CA ILE A 42 -43.40 12.40 -7.68
C ILE A 42 -41.97 12.24 -7.17
N TYR A 43 -41.27 13.33 -6.88
CA TYR A 43 -39.90 13.27 -6.35
C TYR A 43 -39.84 12.58 -4.99
N SER A 44 -40.80 12.84 -4.10
CA SER A 44 -40.88 12.17 -2.79
C SER A 44 -41.10 10.67 -2.95
N LYS A 45 -42.04 10.26 -3.82
CA LYS A 45 -42.31 8.86 -4.12
C LYS A 45 -41.10 8.15 -4.74
N ALA A 46 -40.39 8.82 -5.64
CA ALA A 46 -39.18 8.29 -6.25
C ALA A 46 -38.03 8.14 -5.22
N ARG A 47 -37.84 9.12 -4.32
CA ARG A 47 -36.83 9.02 -3.25
C ARG A 47 -37.14 7.93 -2.24
N LEU A 48 -38.43 7.71 -1.94
CA LEU A 48 -38.90 6.69 -0.99
C LEU A 48 -39.31 5.39 -1.66
N SER A 49 -38.99 5.20 -2.95
CA SER A 49 -39.40 4.01 -3.68
C SER A 49 -38.73 2.78 -3.08
N ASP A 50 -39.53 1.74 -2.83
CA ASP A 50 -39.02 0.45 -2.38
C ASP A 50 -38.33 -0.26 -3.55
N ARG A 51 -37.00 -0.41 -3.46
CA ARG A 51 -36.15 -1.00 -4.49
C ARG A 51 -36.21 -2.53 -4.41
N ASN A 52 -37.34 -3.12 -4.76
CA ASN A 52 -37.61 -4.57 -4.64
C ASN A 52 -37.50 -5.11 -3.19
N GLY A 53 -38.09 -4.41 -2.23
CA GLY A 53 -38.05 -4.81 -0.82
C GLY A 53 -36.78 -4.41 -0.07
N LEU A 54 -35.81 -3.77 -0.74
CA LEU A 54 -34.56 -3.28 -0.15
C LEU A 54 -34.71 -1.94 0.57
N GLY A 55 -35.84 -1.25 0.37
CA GLY A 55 -36.09 0.08 0.90
C GLY A 55 -35.37 1.20 0.13
N PRO A 56 -35.55 2.45 0.58
CA PRO A 56 -34.90 3.63 0.00
C PRO A 56 -33.37 3.56 0.12
N HIS A 57 -32.66 4.06 -0.88
CA HIS A 57 -31.20 4.22 -0.80
C HIS A 57 -30.84 5.41 0.08
N ILE A 58 -30.27 5.17 1.27
CA ILE A 58 -29.93 6.21 2.24
C ILE A 58 -28.54 5.91 2.82
N HIS A 59 -27.74 6.95 3.06
CA HIS A 59 -26.52 6.87 3.88
C HIS A 59 -26.55 7.98 4.95
N LEU A 60 -25.82 7.77 6.04
CA LEU A 60 -25.82 8.66 7.21
C LEU A 60 -24.59 9.57 7.29
N SER A 61 -23.81 9.69 6.21
CA SER A 61 -22.60 10.55 6.19
C SER A 61 -22.91 12.05 6.29
N GLY A 62 -24.17 12.45 6.10
CA GLY A 62 -24.56 13.85 6.04
C GLY A 62 -23.76 14.61 4.97
N PRO A 63 -23.24 15.82 5.27
CA PRO A 63 -22.40 16.57 4.33
C PRO A 63 -20.93 16.12 4.29
N LYS A 64 -20.53 15.13 5.10
CA LYS A 64 -19.14 14.65 5.12
C LYS A 64 -18.88 13.69 3.97
N SER A 65 -17.72 13.84 3.34
CA SER A 65 -17.21 12.85 2.38
C SER A 65 -16.81 11.57 3.12
N TYR A 66 -16.77 10.45 2.40
CA TYR A 66 -16.36 9.17 2.99
C TYR A 66 -14.87 9.17 3.36
N GLN A 67 -14.07 9.99 2.67
CA GLN A 67 -12.68 10.24 3.04
C GLN A 67 -12.56 10.96 4.38
N ASN A 68 -13.41 11.96 4.65
CA ASN A 68 -13.42 12.65 5.94
C ASN A 68 -13.86 11.70 7.06
N ILE A 69 -14.88 10.87 6.82
CA ILE A 69 -15.34 9.87 7.79
C ILE A 69 -14.24 8.84 8.06
N LYS A 70 -13.55 8.38 7.01
CA LYS A 70 -12.37 7.50 7.15
C LYS A 70 -11.34 8.14 8.07
N HIS A 71 -10.95 9.38 7.80
CA HIS A 71 -9.94 10.08 8.60
C HIS A 71 -10.37 10.27 10.07
N GLU A 72 -11.64 10.60 10.31
CA GLU A 72 -12.19 10.71 11.67
C GLU A 72 -12.14 9.36 12.39
N LEU A 73 -12.54 8.28 11.74
CA LEU A 73 -12.47 6.92 12.29
C LEU A 73 -11.04 6.48 12.57
N GLU A 74 -10.08 6.78 11.70
CA GLU A 74 -8.67 6.47 11.92
C GLU A 74 -8.11 7.19 13.15
N LYS A 75 -8.52 8.44 13.34
CA LYS A 75 -8.16 9.23 14.51
C LYS A 75 -8.78 8.67 15.80
N GLU A 76 -10.05 8.24 15.74
CA GLU A 76 -10.76 7.64 16.88
C GLU A 76 -10.14 6.29 17.28
N LEU A 77 -9.79 5.45 16.31
CA LEU A 77 -9.27 4.10 16.56
C LEU A 77 -7.75 4.04 16.71
N GLY A 78 -7.02 5.10 16.35
CA GLY A 78 -5.56 5.14 16.39
C GLY A 78 -4.88 4.20 15.40
N ARG A 79 -5.63 3.68 14.41
CA ARG A 79 -5.14 2.77 13.37
C ARG A 79 -5.79 3.10 12.03
N ARG A 80 -5.21 2.58 10.95
CA ARG A 80 -5.84 2.64 9.63
C ARG A 80 -7.16 1.85 9.64
N VAL A 81 -8.15 2.35 8.92
CA VAL A 81 -9.47 1.72 8.80
C VAL A 81 -9.72 1.21 7.39
N THR A 82 -10.45 0.12 7.33
CA THR A 82 -10.82 -0.57 6.10
C THR A 82 -12.02 0.10 5.42
N VAL A 83 -12.20 -0.18 4.13
CA VAL A 83 -13.39 0.31 3.38
C VAL A 83 -14.69 -0.23 4.01
N GLY A 84 -14.68 -1.49 4.47
CA GLY A 84 -15.81 -2.12 5.15
C GLY A 84 -16.20 -1.40 6.44
N GLU A 85 -15.24 -0.97 7.26
CA GLU A 85 -15.52 -0.20 8.49
C GLU A 85 -16.16 1.16 8.20
N VAL A 86 -15.68 1.87 7.17
CA VAL A 86 -16.30 3.14 6.74
C VAL A 86 -17.70 2.89 6.21
N PHE A 87 -17.91 1.80 5.46
CA PHE A 87 -19.23 1.40 4.98
C PHE A 87 -20.19 1.13 6.13
N ILE A 88 -19.79 0.33 7.12
CA ILE A 88 -20.61 0.03 8.30
C ILE A 88 -20.95 1.34 9.04
N LYS A 89 -19.96 2.19 9.34
CA LYS A 89 -20.20 3.48 10.01
C LYS A 89 -21.20 4.37 9.26
N THR A 90 -21.17 4.37 7.93
CA THR A 90 -22.04 5.22 7.10
C THR A 90 -23.43 4.64 6.84
N HIS A 91 -23.63 3.34 7.04
CA HIS A 91 -24.88 2.64 6.77
C HIS A 91 -25.52 2.00 8.00
N THR A 92 -24.96 2.24 9.19
CA THR A 92 -25.51 1.82 10.49
C THR A 92 -26.03 3.02 11.27
N LYS A 93 -27.28 2.95 11.71
CA LYS A 93 -27.91 3.95 12.56
C LYS A 93 -27.38 3.88 14.00
N PRO A 94 -27.59 4.92 14.82
CA PRO A 94 -27.22 4.90 16.23
C PRO A 94 -27.85 3.77 17.07
N ASP A 95 -28.99 3.23 16.62
CA ASP A 95 -29.66 2.07 17.25
C ASP A 95 -29.04 0.72 16.85
N GLY A 96 -28.00 0.71 16.01
CA GLY A 96 -27.33 -0.48 15.50
C GLY A 96 -28.00 -1.11 14.27
N THR A 97 -29.16 -0.62 13.84
CA THR A 97 -29.86 -1.13 12.65
C THR A 97 -29.28 -0.53 11.37
N TYR A 98 -29.38 -1.25 10.26
CA TYR A 98 -28.95 -0.76 8.96
C TYR A 98 -29.98 0.20 8.33
N VAL A 99 -29.47 1.13 7.53
CA VAL A 99 -30.27 2.15 6.81
C VAL A 99 -31.13 1.56 5.70
N ASP A 100 -30.65 0.50 5.06
CA ASP A 100 -31.35 -0.25 4.03
C ASP A 100 -30.96 -1.73 4.10
N LYS A 101 -31.80 -2.61 3.55
CA LYS A 101 -31.54 -4.07 3.63
C LYS A 101 -30.38 -4.50 2.76
N LYS A 102 -30.02 -3.72 1.74
CA LYS A 102 -28.90 -4.04 0.85
C LYS A 102 -27.58 -3.90 1.61
N ALA A 103 -27.42 -2.82 2.37
CA ALA A 103 -26.28 -2.61 3.24
C ALA A 103 -26.16 -3.71 4.29
N GLU A 104 -27.28 -4.10 4.91
CA GLU A 104 -27.30 -5.24 5.84
C GLU A 104 -26.82 -6.53 5.19
N GLN A 105 -27.30 -6.86 3.99
CA GLN A 105 -26.89 -8.08 3.28
C GLN A 105 -25.41 -8.06 2.91
N ILE A 106 -24.89 -6.90 2.46
CA ILE A 106 -23.48 -6.74 2.11
C ILE A 106 -22.61 -6.94 3.35
N VAL A 107 -22.97 -6.34 4.50
CA VAL A 107 -22.19 -6.51 5.73
C VAL A 107 -22.22 -7.95 6.24
N LYS A 108 -23.38 -8.61 6.23
CA LYS A 108 -23.49 -10.04 6.59
C LYS A 108 -22.61 -10.93 5.71
N ASN A 109 -22.64 -10.70 4.39
CA ASN A 109 -21.80 -11.45 3.45
C ASN A 109 -20.32 -11.15 3.67
N TYR A 110 -19.97 -9.90 3.98
CA TYR A 110 -18.61 -9.47 4.27
C TYR A 110 -18.05 -10.17 5.51
N GLU A 111 -18.79 -10.15 6.62
CA GLU A 111 -18.40 -10.82 7.87
C GLU A 111 -18.25 -12.33 7.68
N LYS A 112 -19.20 -12.97 6.97
CA LYS A 112 -19.13 -14.39 6.64
C LYS A 112 -17.87 -14.73 5.84
N LYS A 113 -17.55 -13.92 4.83
CA LYS A 113 -16.40 -14.17 3.95
C LYS A 113 -15.06 -13.88 4.66
N LEU A 114 -15.03 -12.91 5.56
CA LEU A 114 -13.88 -12.70 6.45
C LEU A 114 -13.64 -13.92 7.33
N GLN A 115 -14.70 -14.48 7.94
CA GLN A 115 -14.58 -15.67 8.78
C GLN A 115 -14.10 -16.89 7.97
N GLU A 116 -14.66 -17.12 6.78
CA GLU A 116 -14.22 -18.19 5.88
C GLU A 116 -12.73 -18.05 5.55
N LYS A 117 -12.26 -16.85 5.19
CA LYS A 117 -10.85 -16.60 4.87
C LYS A 117 -9.92 -16.80 6.06
N LEU A 118 -10.33 -16.38 7.26
CA LEU A 118 -9.56 -16.62 8.47
C LEU A 118 -9.45 -18.13 8.78
N SER A 119 -10.55 -18.89 8.64
CA SER A 119 -10.55 -20.34 8.85
C SER A 119 -9.71 -21.09 7.80
N GLU A 120 -9.73 -20.66 6.53
CA GLU A 120 -8.86 -21.21 5.48
C GLU A 120 -7.37 -21.04 5.84
N MET A 121 -6.96 -19.83 6.26
CA MET A 121 -5.58 -19.56 6.66
C MET A 121 -5.15 -20.35 7.90
N GLU A 122 -6.04 -20.53 8.88
CA GLU A 122 -5.77 -21.34 10.08
C GLU A 122 -5.55 -22.82 9.71
N ALA A 123 -6.33 -23.35 8.77
CA ALA A 123 -6.16 -24.71 8.28
C ALA A 123 -4.86 -24.88 7.49
N GLU A 124 -4.50 -23.91 6.64
CA GLU A 124 -3.26 -23.93 5.85
C GLU A 124 -2.00 -23.84 6.73
N THR A 125 -2.00 -22.94 7.72
CA THR A 125 -0.89 -22.79 8.68
C THR A 125 -0.67 -24.04 9.52
N SER A 126 -1.74 -24.75 9.86
CA SER A 126 -1.68 -26.04 10.58
C SER A 126 -1.07 -27.17 9.73
N ASN A 127 -1.19 -27.11 8.40
CA ASN A 127 -0.71 -28.15 7.48
C ASN A 127 0.76 -27.97 7.05
N VAL A 128 1.35 -26.78 7.23
CA VAL A 128 2.71 -26.41 6.77
C VAL A 128 3.58 -25.93 7.94
N SER A 129 3.31 -26.38 9.17
CA SER A 129 3.96 -25.82 10.36
C SER A 129 5.42 -26.28 10.50
N ASP A 130 6.34 -25.48 9.96
CA ASP A 130 7.81 -25.58 10.15
C ASP A 130 8.27 -25.09 11.55
N GLY A 131 7.33 -24.72 12.43
CA GLY A 131 7.62 -24.26 13.80
C GLY A 131 8.11 -22.81 13.93
N GLU A 132 8.54 -22.15 12.85
CA GLU A 132 9.13 -20.80 12.87
C GLU A 132 8.26 -19.69 12.26
N SER A 133 7.19 -20.02 11.53
CA SER A 133 6.39 -19.03 10.79
C SER A 133 5.23 -18.48 11.64
N ARG A 134 5.15 -17.14 11.76
CA ARG A 134 3.98 -16.47 12.37
C ARG A 134 2.72 -16.69 11.51
N PRO A 135 1.53 -16.87 12.11
CA PRO A 135 0.28 -16.93 11.36
C PRO A 135 0.11 -15.68 10.50
N ARG A 136 -0.26 -15.85 9.22
CA ARG A 136 -0.57 -14.73 8.33
C ARG A 136 -1.87 -14.06 8.81
N GLU A 137 -1.81 -12.77 9.09
CA GLU A 137 -2.98 -11.95 9.41
C GLU A 137 -3.53 -11.29 8.13
N LEU A 138 -4.85 -11.06 8.08
CA LEU A 138 -5.45 -10.33 6.96
C LEU A 138 -4.98 -8.89 6.95
N THR A 139 -4.49 -8.44 5.78
CA THR A 139 -4.08 -7.06 5.56
C THR A 139 -5.29 -6.17 5.25
N ILE A 140 -5.11 -4.85 5.31
CA ILE A 140 -6.16 -3.87 4.95
C ILE A 140 -6.57 -4.04 3.47
N GLU A 141 -5.60 -4.40 2.63
CA GLU A 141 -5.81 -4.73 1.23
C GLU A 141 -6.69 -5.98 1.09
N ASP A 142 -6.42 -7.05 1.86
CA ASP A 142 -7.26 -8.26 1.87
C ASP A 142 -8.70 -7.91 2.29
N HIS A 143 -8.86 -7.12 3.36
CA HIS A 143 -10.17 -6.63 3.80
C HIS A 143 -10.90 -5.82 2.72
N THR A 144 -10.16 -5.04 1.92
CA THR A 144 -10.71 -4.23 0.83
C THR A 144 -11.15 -5.12 -0.34
N VAL A 145 -10.33 -6.11 -0.71
CA VAL A 145 -10.65 -7.09 -1.75
C VAL A 145 -11.92 -7.86 -1.37
N ILE A 146 -11.97 -8.42 -0.15
CA ILE A 146 -13.13 -9.18 0.33
C ILE A 146 -14.40 -8.32 0.30
N PHE A 147 -14.31 -7.04 0.70
CA PHE A 147 -15.46 -6.13 0.64
C PHE A 147 -15.95 -5.91 -0.80
N LEU A 148 -15.03 -5.77 -1.75
CA LEU A 148 -15.37 -5.51 -3.15
C LEU A 148 -15.90 -6.75 -3.86
N GLU A 149 -15.53 -7.95 -3.41
CA GLU A 149 -16.10 -9.21 -3.89
C GLU A 149 -17.55 -9.44 -3.46
N VAL A 150 -17.92 -8.97 -2.26
CA VAL A 150 -19.28 -9.16 -1.73
C VAL A 150 -20.22 -8.00 -2.03
N THR A 151 -19.68 -6.85 -2.43
CA THR A 151 -20.47 -5.68 -2.80
C THR A 151 -20.88 -5.71 -4.26
N GLU A 152 -21.99 -5.06 -4.57
CA GLU A 152 -22.50 -5.00 -5.95
C GLU A 152 -22.00 -3.75 -6.67
N THR A 153 -21.86 -3.86 -7.98
CA THR A 153 -21.59 -2.73 -8.87
C THR A 153 -22.86 -2.25 -9.57
N ASP A 154 -22.95 -0.95 -9.84
CA ASP A 154 -23.96 -0.42 -10.74
C ASP A 154 -23.62 -0.68 -12.22
N THR A 155 -24.52 -0.32 -13.14
CA THR A 155 -24.30 -0.46 -14.59
C THR A 155 -23.12 0.35 -15.13
N ARG A 156 -22.55 1.25 -14.32
CA ARG A 156 -21.38 2.08 -14.64
C ARG A 156 -20.11 1.56 -13.95
N GLY A 157 -20.18 0.41 -13.28
CA GLY A 157 -19.06 -0.21 -12.56
C GLY A 157 -18.75 0.44 -11.21
N ASN A 158 -19.60 1.30 -10.66
CA ASN A 158 -19.37 1.87 -9.33
C ASN A 158 -19.82 0.88 -8.25
N TYR A 159 -18.92 0.58 -7.33
CA TYR A 159 -19.21 -0.22 -6.15
C TYR A 159 -20.17 0.48 -5.19
N TYR A 160 -21.16 -0.27 -4.72
CA TYR A 160 -22.17 0.21 -3.79
C TYR A 160 -21.54 0.69 -2.48
N GLY A 161 -21.94 1.90 -2.06
CA GLY A 161 -21.50 2.52 -0.80
C GLY A 161 -20.00 2.72 -0.63
N VAL A 162 -19.20 2.74 -1.70
CA VAL A 162 -17.77 3.10 -1.62
C VAL A 162 -17.57 4.62 -1.71
N GLY A 163 -18.43 5.32 -2.47
CA GLY A 163 -18.41 6.77 -2.57
C GLY A 163 -17.07 7.32 -3.07
N SER A 164 -16.50 8.29 -2.34
CA SER A 164 -15.21 8.93 -2.66
C SER A 164 -13.99 8.09 -2.28
N LEU A 165 -14.16 6.89 -1.72
CA LEU A 165 -13.04 5.99 -1.43
C LEU A 165 -12.54 5.25 -2.67
N LYS A 166 -13.33 5.24 -3.75
CA LYS A 166 -13.01 4.53 -5.00
C LYS A 166 -11.71 4.99 -5.65
N ASP A 167 -11.33 6.24 -5.41
CA ASP A 167 -10.11 6.84 -5.96
C ASP A 167 -8.84 6.37 -5.22
N ASN A 168 -8.99 5.77 -4.03
CA ASN A 168 -7.89 5.22 -3.22
C ASN A 168 -7.94 3.69 -3.13
N LEU A 169 -8.71 3.03 -4.02
CA LEU A 169 -8.74 1.58 -4.08
C LEU A 169 -7.43 1.07 -4.68
N PRO A 170 -6.91 -0.08 -4.21
CA PRO A 170 -5.69 -0.67 -4.77
C PRO A 170 -5.81 -0.91 -6.28
N ASP A 171 -4.74 -0.64 -7.03
CA ASP A 171 -4.70 -0.79 -8.50
C ASP A 171 -5.03 -2.23 -8.95
N ILE A 172 -4.67 -3.22 -8.14
CA ILE A 172 -4.98 -4.64 -8.39
C ILE A 172 -6.50 -4.90 -8.46
N VAL A 173 -7.30 -4.05 -7.83
CA VAL A 173 -8.76 -4.20 -7.76
C VAL A 173 -9.49 -3.32 -8.79
N THR A 174 -8.95 -2.16 -9.12
CA THR A 174 -9.60 -1.23 -10.06
C THR A 174 -9.30 -1.56 -11.53
N GLY A 175 -8.40 -2.53 -11.80
CA GLY A 175 -7.90 -2.80 -13.15
C GLY A 175 -7.10 -1.64 -13.74
N LYS A 176 -6.87 -0.57 -12.96
CA LYS A 176 -5.95 0.53 -13.28
C LYS A 176 -4.53 0.22 -12.82
N GLY A 177 -4.16 -1.06 -12.81
CA GLY A 177 -2.76 -1.35 -13.06
C GLY A 177 -2.44 -0.66 -14.38
N LYS A 178 -1.54 0.33 -14.37
CA LYS A 178 -0.76 0.61 -15.57
C LYS A 178 -0.35 -0.78 -16.04
N HIS A 179 -0.85 -1.22 -17.18
CA HIS A 179 -0.30 -2.39 -17.82
C HIS A 179 1.20 -2.08 -17.87
N ALA A 180 1.98 -2.72 -17.01
CA ALA A 180 3.36 -2.94 -17.31
C ALA A 180 3.24 -3.78 -18.58
N ASP A 181 3.28 -3.10 -19.73
CA ASP A 181 3.14 -3.72 -21.03
C ASP A 181 4.04 -4.95 -21.02
N SER A 182 3.63 -6.08 -21.61
CA SER A 182 4.47 -7.27 -21.65
C SER A 182 5.90 -6.97 -22.15
N THR A 183 6.08 -5.90 -22.92
CA THR A 183 7.37 -5.33 -23.32
C THR A 183 8.24 -4.88 -22.13
N SER A 184 7.68 -4.26 -21.10
CA SER A 184 8.39 -3.83 -19.89
C SER A 184 8.84 -5.00 -19.01
N PHE A 185 8.02 -6.06 -18.88
CA PHE A 185 8.42 -7.27 -18.16
C PHE A 185 9.53 -8.03 -18.90
N VAL A 186 9.39 -8.21 -20.22
CA VAL A 186 10.44 -8.81 -21.05
C VAL A 186 11.73 -8.00 -20.99
N SER A 187 11.64 -6.66 -21.04
CA SER A 187 12.81 -5.78 -20.89
C SER A 187 13.49 -5.92 -19.53
N LEU A 188 12.74 -6.05 -18.43
CA LEU A 188 13.32 -6.25 -17.10
C LEU A 188 13.94 -7.64 -16.95
N GLN A 189 13.33 -8.66 -17.57
CA GLN A 189 13.87 -10.01 -17.58
C GLN A 189 15.18 -10.10 -18.37
N GLU A 190 15.29 -9.41 -19.51
CA GLU A 190 16.53 -9.28 -20.28
C GLU A 190 17.61 -8.57 -19.47
N GLN A 191 17.27 -7.44 -18.82
CA GLN A 191 18.21 -6.71 -17.96
C GLN A 191 18.73 -7.53 -16.78
N LEU A 192 17.87 -8.33 -16.14
CA LEU A 192 18.29 -9.23 -15.07
C LEU A 192 19.27 -10.30 -15.57
N LYS A 193 19.01 -10.86 -16.76
CA LYS A 193 19.89 -11.85 -17.38
C LYS A 193 21.24 -11.26 -17.76
N GLU A 194 21.26 -10.06 -18.35
CA GLU A 194 22.50 -9.33 -18.65
C GLU A 194 23.29 -8.99 -17.38
N ALA A 195 22.60 -8.57 -16.31
CA ALA A 195 23.23 -8.27 -15.03
C ALA A 195 23.88 -9.52 -14.42
N GLN A 196 23.18 -10.67 -14.45
CA GLN A 196 23.72 -11.95 -14.01
C GLN A 196 24.96 -12.35 -14.81
N GLN A 197 24.92 -12.22 -16.13
CA GLN A 197 26.07 -12.53 -16.99
C GLN A 197 27.28 -11.63 -16.68
N LYS A 198 27.07 -10.32 -16.44
CA LYS A 198 28.15 -9.40 -16.04
C LYS A 198 28.74 -9.75 -14.68
N ILE A 199 27.93 -10.16 -13.72
CA ILE A 199 28.41 -10.62 -12.40
C ILE A 199 29.30 -11.86 -12.56
N GLU A 200 28.86 -12.82 -13.37
CA GLU A 200 29.62 -14.05 -13.62
C GLU A 200 30.94 -13.78 -14.35
N GLU A 201 30.92 -12.92 -15.37
CA GLU A 201 32.12 -12.53 -16.10
C GLU A 201 33.12 -11.78 -15.20
N GLN A 202 32.63 -10.90 -14.34
CA GLN A 202 33.48 -10.17 -13.41
C GLN A 202 34.04 -11.09 -12.30
N ALA A 203 33.26 -12.06 -11.83
CA ALA A 203 33.73 -13.09 -10.91
C ALA A 203 34.84 -13.95 -11.54
N ALA A 204 34.67 -14.38 -12.80
CA ALA A 204 35.68 -15.13 -13.53
C ALA A 204 36.96 -14.32 -13.76
N HIS A 205 36.83 -13.03 -14.10
CA HIS A 205 37.98 -12.14 -14.25
C HIS A 205 38.74 -11.97 -12.93
N ASN A 206 38.02 -11.77 -11.83
CA ASN A 206 38.64 -11.62 -10.51
C ASN A 206 39.36 -12.90 -10.07
N ALA A 207 38.76 -14.07 -10.29
CA ALA A 207 39.40 -15.36 -10.01
C ALA A 207 40.71 -15.55 -10.79
N ARG A 208 40.75 -15.18 -12.08
CA ARG A 208 42.00 -15.23 -12.87
C ARG A 208 43.07 -14.30 -12.32
N ARG A 209 42.69 -13.09 -11.90
CA ARG A 209 43.63 -12.12 -11.31
C ARG A 209 44.19 -12.65 -9.98
N GLU A 210 43.36 -13.28 -9.15
CA GLU A 210 43.79 -13.90 -7.90
C GLU A 210 44.76 -15.06 -8.15
N GLU A 211 44.47 -15.94 -9.12
CA GLU A 211 45.41 -17.02 -9.50
C GLU A 211 46.76 -16.48 -9.98
N GLU A 212 46.77 -15.43 -10.81
CA GLU A 212 48.01 -14.80 -11.27
C GLU A 212 48.81 -14.17 -10.13
N GLN A 213 48.13 -13.51 -9.19
CA GLN A 213 48.78 -12.95 -7.99
C GLN A 213 49.37 -14.06 -7.12
N VAL A 214 48.64 -15.15 -6.89
CA VAL A 214 49.15 -16.31 -6.13
C VAL A 214 50.40 -16.89 -6.80
N ARG A 215 50.40 -17.04 -8.13
CA ARG A 215 51.59 -17.52 -8.87
C ARG A 215 52.76 -16.54 -8.79
N ALA A 216 52.50 -15.24 -8.85
CA ALA A 216 53.54 -14.22 -8.73
C ALA A 216 54.17 -14.23 -7.32
N VAL A 217 53.35 -14.31 -6.27
CA VAL A 217 53.80 -14.42 -4.88
C VAL A 217 54.60 -15.70 -4.66
N ALA A 218 54.16 -16.84 -5.20
CA ALA A 218 54.91 -18.10 -5.11
C ALA A 218 56.30 -17.97 -5.77
N LYS A 219 56.38 -17.41 -6.98
CA LYS A 219 57.68 -17.17 -7.66
C LYS A 219 58.59 -16.21 -6.89
N GLN A 220 58.04 -15.18 -6.24
CA GLN A 220 58.82 -14.29 -5.40
C GLN A 220 59.32 -14.98 -4.13
N LYS A 221 58.48 -15.82 -3.52
CA LYS A 221 58.85 -16.63 -2.36
C LYS A 221 60.02 -17.58 -2.68
N ASP A 222 59.98 -18.29 -3.80
CA ASP A 222 61.08 -19.18 -4.21
C ASP A 222 62.41 -18.42 -4.38
N LYS A 223 62.36 -17.22 -4.99
CA LYS A 223 63.55 -16.37 -5.13
C LYS A 223 64.08 -15.92 -3.77
N LEU A 224 63.18 -15.57 -2.84
CA LEU A 224 63.57 -15.17 -1.48
C LEU A 224 64.21 -16.34 -0.72
N GLU A 225 63.65 -17.55 -0.82
CA GLU A 225 64.22 -18.76 -0.22
C GLU A 225 65.62 -19.06 -0.79
N HIS A 226 65.81 -18.91 -2.10
CA HIS A 226 67.12 -19.06 -2.72
C HIS A 226 68.13 -18.01 -2.21
N LEU A 227 67.74 -16.73 -2.13
CA LEU A 227 68.60 -15.68 -1.59
C LEU A 227 68.95 -15.93 -0.12
N ALA A 228 68.00 -16.38 0.69
CA ALA A 228 68.26 -16.74 2.09
C ALA A 228 69.28 -17.89 2.22
N LEU A 229 69.26 -18.85 1.29
CA LEU A 229 70.25 -19.93 1.25
C LEU A 229 71.66 -19.40 0.91
N VAL A 230 71.77 -18.50 -0.07
CA VAL A 230 73.03 -17.84 -0.42
C VAL A 230 73.56 -17.01 0.75
N GLU A 231 72.69 -16.24 1.42
CA GLU A 231 73.07 -15.48 2.62
C GLU A 231 73.63 -16.41 3.71
N LYS A 232 72.95 -17.54 3.97
CA LYS A 232 73.41 -18.52 4.95
C LYS A 232 74.80 -19.09 4.62
N TYR A 233 75.04 -19.41 3.35
CA TYR A 233 76.35 -19.92 2.91
C TYR A 233 77.45 -18.86 3.06
N LEU A 234 77.20 -17.61 2.65
CA LEU A 234 78.15 -16.51 2.76
C LEU A 234 78.49 -16.20 4.22
N ARG A 235 77.50 -16.20 5.13
CA ARG A 235 77.75 -16.03 6.58
C ARG A 235 78.67 -17.10 7.16
N GLN A 236 78.69 -18.30 6.58
CA GLN A 236 79.52 -19.40 7.06
C GLN A 236 80.93 -19.42 6.44
N THR A 237 81.08 -18.87 5.24
CA THR A 237 82.30 -19.07 4.43
C THR A 237 83.10 -17.79 4.19
N ASP A 238 82.49 -16.60 4.34
CA ASP A 238 83.14 -15.32 4.04
C ASP A 238 83.13 -14.35 5.26
N PRO A 239 84.27 -14.17 5.94
CA PRO A 239 84.41 -13.22 7.04
C PRO A 239 84.25 -11.75 6.62
N ALA A 240 84.56 -11.38 5.38
CA ALA A 240 84.43 -10.01 4.89
C ALA A 240 82.95 -9.63 4.72
N PHE A 241 82.11 -10.59 4.31
CA PHE A 241 80.66 -10.43 4.24
C PHE A 241 80.03 -10.16 5.62
N LEU A 242 80.50 -10.82 6.68
CA LEU A 242 80.02 -10.58 8.05
C LEU A 242 80.35 -9.16 8.53
N ASN A 243 81.56 -8.67 8.25
CA ASN A 243 81.96 -7.30 8.57
C ASN A 243 81.10 -6.29 7.80
N PHE A 244 80.86 -6.52 6.50
CA PHE A 244 79.99 -5.68 5.68
C PHE A 244 78.56 -5.59 6.25
N MET A 245 77.95 -6.73 6.62
CA MET A 245 76.61 -6.75 7.22
C MET A 245 76.57 -6.00 8.56
N ALA A 246 77.62 -6.07 9.38
CA ALA A 246 77.71 -5.32 10.64
C ALA A 246 77.81 -3.79 10.42
N THR A 247 78.51 -3.34 9.37
CA THR A 247 78.54 -1.92 8.97
C THR A 247 77.19 -1.44 8.42
N GLN A 248 76.51 -2.22 7.57
CA GLN A 248 75.18 -1.80 7.07
C GLN A 248 74.11 -1.78 8.18
N SER A 249 74.18 -2.71 9.13
CA SER A 249 73.21 -2.74 10.24
C SER A 249 73.42 -1.60 11.25
N SER A 250 74.63 -1.04 11.35
CA SER A 250 74.89 0.14 12.17
C SER A 250 74.49 1.44 11.46
N GLU A 251 74.58 1.49 10.13
CA GLU A 251 74.15 2.65 9.32
C GLU A 251 72.62 2.79 9.23
N ALA A 252 71.88 1.68 9.18
CA ALA A 252 70.40 1.68 9.19
C ALA A 252 69.76 2.18 10.51
N THR A 253 70.54 2.34 11.59
CA THR A 253 70.04 2.88 12.87
C THR A 253 70.24 4.40 12.98
N ILE A 254 70.91 5.03 12.01
CA ILE A 254 71.26 6.47 12.04
C ILE A 254 70.33 7.29 11.12
N THR A 255 69.56 6.64 10.25
CA THR A 255 68.60 7.29 9.34
C THR A 255 67.16 7.09 9.79
N ASP A 256 66.83 7.55 11.00
CA ASP A 256 65.48 8.05 11.31
C ASP A 256 65.64 9.44 11.94
N PRO A 257 65.27 10.49 11.20
CA PRO A 257 64.52 11.56 11.84
C PRO A 257 63.34 12.07 10.98
N ILE A 258 62.19 12.20 11.68
CA ILE A 258 61.03 13.12 11.52
C ILE A 258 60.42 13.28 10.14
#